data_AF-A0A934T301-F1
#
_entry.id   AF-A0A934T301-F1
#
_cell.length_a   1.000
_cell.length_b   1.000
_cell.length_c   1.000
_cell.angle_alpha   90.00
_cell.angle_beta   90.00
_cell.angle_gamma   90.00
#
_symmetry.space_group_name_H-M   'P 1'
#
loop_
_entity.id
_entity.type
_entity.pdbx_description
1 polymer ?
#
loop_
_entity_poly.entity_id
_entity_poly.type
_entity_poly.pdbx_seq_one_letter_code
_entity_poly.pdbx_strand_id
1 'polypeptide(L)'
;MDEQLCDDLTDDQRRQFIDAQQIRSSWLAAEHRVANYRGSMYWQSSKGHAYLFREYSKENRKYMGPRTAETEKIYAEFKAGKASAEERYKALSEALARHERLNAAQRVGRTPIVVVKLLEELRKAGLQNHLMVIGTNALFAYEAHAGVRFHGNVTATHDVDLLWDSRKKLTLLAHADDNFSRTGLIGVLQKVDKSFELEEGKNSAANSQGYMVDLIKRRPLSLYDDQEQQPLITRPHDFWASKIRNMDWLLCSPKFKQVVAASNGKMAEMITVDPRAFVLFKVYLGEKDDRNPLKAPRDIAQAKAVYKLVQERMPQLGFDRIHVLPEKPRDERVFDILDPHSNEQRSLAKQLGAVAPFGEHVGTITAVTATEVIQHIGQGRHVAWERSKLSGASFGPGDGVTISKDGVLRPTRQQGRTGAHKHR
;
A
#
# COMPACT_ATOMS: atom_id res chain seq x y z
N MET A 1 0.20 -19.95 -19.71
CA MET A 1 0.38 -18.63 -20.38
C MET A 1 0.09 -17.63 -19.29
N ASP A 2 1.09 -16.96 -18.75
CA ASP A 2 0.89 -16.04 -17.61
C ASP A 2 -0.02 -14.90 -18.04
N GLU A 3 -1.20 -14.82 -17.43
CA GLU A 3 -2.10 -13.69 -17.64
C GLU A 3 -1.38 -12.42 -17.14
N GLN A 4 -1.15 -11.49 -18.07
CA GLN A 4 -0.60 -10.19 -17.73
C GLN A 4 -1.69 -9.42 -16.98
N LEU A 5 -1.46 -9.05 -15.72
CA LEU A 5 -2.48 -8.45 -14.84
C LEU A 5 -2.41 -6.91 -14.80
N CYS A 6 -1.41 -6.32 -15.46
CA CYS A 6 -1.21 -4.89 -15.55
C CYS A 6 -0.48 -4.48 -16.84
N ASP A 7 -0.72 -3.25 -17.27
CA ASP A 7 -0.07 -2.62 -18.42
C ASP A 7 0.95 -1.58 -17.93
N ASP A 8 2.11 -1.51 -18.57
CA ASP A 8 3.12 -0.51 -18.27
C ASP A 8 2.67 0.90 -18.71
N LEU A 9 3.00 1.92 -17.91
CA LEU A 9 2.96 3.30 -18.38
C LEU A 9 4.06 3.51 -19.43
N THR A 10 3.77 4.35 -20.42
CA THR A 10 4.78 4.77 -21.41
C THR A 10 5.91 5.55 -20.73
N ASP A 11 7.09 5.57 -21.34
CA ASP A 11 8.24 6.29 -20.78
C ASP A 11 7.99 7.79 -20.62
N ASP A 12 7.21 8.39 -21.52
CA ASP A 12 6.79 9.79 -21.40
C ASP A 12 5.88 10.02 -20.19
N GLN A 13 4.92 9.12 -19.96
CA GLN A 13 4.05 9.19 -18.79
C GLN A 13 4.83 9.00 -17.49
N ARG A 14 5.77 8.04 -17.44
CA ARG A 14 6.61 7.80 -16.26
C ARG A 14 7.47 9.03 -15.95
N ARG A 15 8.17 9.57 -16.96
CA ARG A 15 9.02 10.76 -16.84
C ARG A 15 8.23 11.96 -16.35
N GLN A 16 7.11 12.26 -17.01
CA GLN A 16 6.22 13.36 -16.63
C GLN A 16 5.73 13.20 -15.19
N PHE A 17 5.40 11.98 -14.76
CA PHE A 17 4.93 11.74 -13.40
C PHE A 17 6.03 11.99 -12.37
N ILE A 18 7.25 11.49 -12.61
CA ILE A 18 8.41 11.73 -11.74
C ILE A 18 8.68 13.22 -11.58
N ASP A 19 8.70 13.98 -12.69
CA ASP A 19 8.90 15.43 -12.67
C ASP A 19 7.79 16.13 -11.88
N ALA A 20 6.53 15.73 -12.09
CA ALA A 20 5.39 16.27 -11.38
C ALA A 20 5.45 16.00 -9.86
N GLN A 21 5.91 14.82 -9.44
CA GLN A 21 6.12 14.47 -8.04
C GLN A 21 7.20 15.34 -7.38
N GLN A 22 8.30 15.60 -8.08
CA GLN A 22 9.38 16.46 -7.59
C GLN A 22 8.92 17.91 -7.41
N ILE A 23 8.18 18.45 -8.39
CA ILE A 23 7.60 19.80 -8.29
C ILE A 23 6.61 19.89 -7.13
N ARG A 24 5.74 18.88 -6.97
CA ARG A 24 4.79 18.83 -5.86
C ARG A 24 5.49 18.81 -4.49
N SER A 25 6.54 18.02 -4.33
CA SER A 25 7.32 17.97 -3.08
C SER A 25 7.93 19.34 -2.76
N SER A 26 8.52 19.99 -3.77
CA SER A 26 9.05 21.36 -3.64
C SER A 26 7.98 22.37 -3.28
N TRP A 27 6.79 22.25 -3.88
CA TRP A 27 5.64 23.10 -3.60
C TRP A 27 5.12 22.94 -2.17
N LEU A 28 5.00 21.71 -1.67
CA LEU A 28 4.62 21.43 -0.26
C LEU A 28 5.62 22.05 0.73
N ALA A 29 6.92 21.95 0.45
CA ALA A 29 7.95 22.59 1.28
C ALA A 29 7.83 24.13 1.26
N ALA A 30 7.49 24.71 0.11
CA ALA A 30 7.26 26.16 -0.01
C ALA A 30 5.98 26.60 0.71
N GLU A 31 4.89 25.83 0.63
CA GLU A 31 3.65 26.07 1.37
C GLU A 31 3.90 26.11 2.89
N HIS A 32 4.61 25.10 3.40
CA HIS A 32 5.00 25.05 4.82
C HIS A 32 5.91 26.23 5.22
N ARG A 33 6.84 26.64 4.33
CA ARG A 33 7.69 27.80 4.58
C ARG A 33 6.87 29.09 4.68
N VAL A 34 5.89 29.30 3.80
CA VAL A 34 4.99 30.46 3.88
C VAL A 34 4.18 30.44 5.18
N ALA A 35 3.69 29.26 5.59
CA ALA A 35 2.97 29.10 6.85
C ALA A 35 3.80 29.52 8.08
N ASN A 36 5.12 29.27 8.07
CA ASN A 36 6.02 29.72 9.15
C ASN A 36 6.14 31.26 9.24
N TYR A 37 5.90 31.99 8.15
CA TYR A 37 5.88 33.45 8.12
C TYR A 37 4.47 34.05 8.38
N ARG A 38 3.47 33.23 8.75
CA ARG A 38 2.10 33.66 9.05
C ARG A 38 2.06 34.80 10.05
N GLY A 39 1.28 35.84 9.74
CA GLY A 39 1.17 37.06 10.52
C GLY A 39 1.95 38.25 9.94
N SER A 40 1.97 39.34 10.68
CA SER A 40 2.65 40.59 10.35
C SER A 40 3.72 40.91 11.41
N MET A 41 4.70 41.71 11.03
CA MET A 41 5.64 42.32 11.96
C MET A 41 5.70 43.79 11.63
N TYR A 42 5.65 44.66 12.64
CA TYR A 42 5.58 46.10 12.43
C TYR A 42 6.13 46.86 13.64
N TRP A 43 6.55 48.10 13.39
CA TRP A 43 6.97 49.05 14.41
C TRP A 43 5.77 49.85 14.90
N GLN A 44 5.64 50.01 16.21
CA GLN A 44 4.65 50.87 16.83
C GLN A 44 5.35 51.89 17.75
N SER A 45 5.03 53.16 17.56
CA SER A 45 5.58 54.25 18.37
C SER A 45 4.73 54.51 19.61
N SER A 46 5.37 54.73 20.77
CA SER A 46 4.73 55.14 22.01
C SER A 46 5.71 55.96 22.86
N LYS A 47 5.26 57.10 23.40
CA LYS A 47 6.05 58.00 24.27
C LYS A 47 7.47 58.27 23.74
N GLY A 48 7.59 58.59 22.45
CA GLY A 48 8.87 58.93 21.79
C GLY A 48 9.78 57.75 21.44
N HIS A 49 9.38 56.51 21.74
CA HIS A 49 10.15 55.30 21.46
C HIS A 49 9.41 54.40 20.45
N ALA A 50 10.15 53.63 19.65
CA ALA A 50 9.60 52.66 18.72
C ALA A 50 9.79 51.23 19.24
N TYR A 51 8.76 50.40 19.06
CA TYR A 51 8.69 49.05 19.60
C TYR A 51 8.27 48.06 18.52
N LEU A 52 8.93 46.89 18.47
CA LEU A 52 8.64 45.85 17.50
C LEU A 52 7.54 44.93 18.01
N PHE A 53 6.55 44.67 17.16
CA PHE A 53 5.49 43.71 17.45
C PHE A 53 5.38 42.65 16.36
N ARG A 54 5.11 41.42 16.78
CA ARG A 54 4.72 40.30 15.94
C ARG A 54 3.24 40.02 16.16
N GLU A 55 2.43 40.09 15.11
CA GLU A 55 0.98 39.89 15.19
C GLU A 55 0.56 38.70 14.34
N TYR A 56 -0.06 37.71 14.97
CA TYR A 56 -0.62 36.52 14.29
C TYR A 56 -2.12 36.68 14.06
N SER A 57 -2.81 37.36 14.97
CA SER A 57 -4.20 37.82 14.90
C SER A 57 -4.35 39.06 15.78
N LYS A 58 -5.48 39.78 15.71
CA LYS A 58 -5.75 40.97 16.54
C LYS A 58 -5.60 40.71 18.04
N GLU A 59 -5.90 39.49 18.48
CA GLU A 59 -5.85 39.05 19.88
C GLU A 59 -4.51 38.40 20.25
N ASN A 60 -3.74 37.95 19.26
CA ASN A 60 -2.44 37.30 19.44
C ASN A 60 -1.31 38.17 18.87
N ARG A 61 -0.95 39.17 19.68
CA ARG A 61 0.15 40.10 19.42
C ARG A 61 1.24 39.93 20.47
N LYS A 62 2.46 39.67 20.01
CA LYS A 62 3.65 39.50 20.84
C LYS A 62 4.57 40.72 20.72
N TYR A 63 4.96 41.28 21.86
CA TYR A 63 6.01 42.29 21.94
C TYR A 63 7.39 41.64 21.73
N MET A 64 8.21 42.25 20.87
CA MET A 64 9.53 41.73 20.49
C MET A 64 10.70 42.58 21.02
N GLY A 65 10.44 43.75 21.59
CA GLY A 65 11.47 44.65 22.13
C GLY A 65 11.40 46.09 21.61
N PRO A 66 12.18 47.00 22.19
CA PRO A 66 12.38 48.35 21.65
C PRO A 66 13.20 48.30 20.36
N ARG A 67 13.22 49.40 19.61
CA ARG A 67 14.03 49.54 18.40
C ARG A 67 15.52 49.63 18.74
N THR A 68 16.25 48.59 18.39
CA THR A 68 17.70 48.43 18.54
C THR A 68 18.26 47.80 17.25
N ALA A 69 19.58 47.73 17.10
CA ALA A 69 20.20 47.09 15.93
C ALA A 69 19.76 45.62 15.78
N GLU A 70 19.55 44.91 16.89
CA GLU A 70 19.11 43.52 16.92
C GLU A 70 17.66 43.38 16.45
N THR A 71 16.74 44.22 16.94
CA THR A 71 15.32 44.14 16.56
C THR A 71 15.07 44.67 15.15
N GLU A 72 15.88 45.62 14.67
CA GLU A 72 15.91 46.01 13.25
C GLU A 72 16.35 44.87 12.34
N LYS A 73 17.39 44.13 12.72
CA LYS A 73 17.83 42.93 12.00
C LYS A 73 16.73 41.88 11.95
N ILE A 74 16.07 41.58 13.08
CA ILE A 74 14.94 40.64 13.13
C ILE A 74 13.81 41.08 12.18
N TYR A 75 13.47 42.37 12.18
CA TYR A 75 12.44 42.91 11.30
C TYR A 75 12.81 42.77 9.81
N ALA A 76 14.04 43.12 9.45
CA ALA A 76 14.55 43.03 8.09
C ALA A 76 14.58 41.56 7.60
N GLU A 77 15.11 40.65 8.40
CA GLU A 77 15.14 39.22 8.11
C GLU A 77 13.73 38.63 7.97
N PHE A 78 12.79 39.05 8.83
CA PHE A 78 11.40 38.64 8.74
C PHE A 78 10.78 39.08 7.41
N LYS A 79 10.92 40.36 7.04
CA LYS A 79 10.33 40.92 5.81
C LYS A 79 10.93 40.30 4.56
N ALA A 80 12.26 40.18 4.50
CA ALA A 80 12.96 39.55 3.38
C ALA A 80 12.61 38.06 3.25
N GLY A 81 12.63 37.34 4.38
CA GLY A 81 12.28 35.92 4.43
C GLY A 81 10.85 35.63 4.01
N LYS A 82 9.89 36.46 4.46
CA LYS A 82 8.47 36.37 4.06
C LYS A 82 8.30 36.62 2.56
N ALA A 83 8.88 37.70 2.03
CA ALA A 83 8.78 38.04 0.61
C ALA A 83 9.35 36.93 -0.29
N SER A 84 10.54 36.42 0.04
CA SER A 84 11.17 35.32 -0.70
C SER A 84 10.37 34.01 -0.60
N ALA A 85 9.78 33.70 0.55
CA ALA A 85 8.92 32.54 0.71
C ALA A 85 7.64 32.63 -0.14
N GLU A 86 6.98 33.80 -0.14
CA GLU A 86 5.78 34.06 -0.94
C GLU A 86 6.06 34.01 -2.44
N GLU A 87 7.18 34.60 -2.89
CA GLU A 87 7.61 34.55 -4.29
C GLU A 87 7.89 33.10 -4.74
N ARG A 88 8.65 32.34 -3.96
CA ARG A 88 8.95 30.93 -4.26
C ARG A 88 7.68 30.09 -4.31
N TYR A 89 6.77 30.28 -3.35
CA TYR A 89 5.50 29.56 -3.32
C TYR A 89 4.64 29.88 -4.54
N LYS A 90 4.57 31.15 -4.96
CA LYS A 90 3.87 31.57 -6.18
C LYS A 90 4.45 30.89 -7.41
N ALA A 91 5.76 30.97 -7.61
CA ALA A 91 6.43 30.36 -8.77
C ALA A 91 6.22 28.84 -8.84
N LEU A 92 6.32 28.14 -7.69
CA LEU A 92 6.07 26.70 -7.61
C LEU A 92 4.60 26.34 -7.82
N SER A 93 3.66 27.20 -7.40
CA SER A 93 2.23 26.98 -7.64
C SER A 93 1.91 27.05 -9.14
N GLU A 94 2.52 28.00 -9.86
CA GLU A 94 2.41 28.09 -11.32
C GLU A 94 3.05 26.89 -12.03
N ALA A 95 4.21 26.44 -11.54
CA ALA A 95 4.87 25.24 -12.06
C ALA A 95 4.03 23.98 -11.83
N LEU A 96 3.51 23.79 -10.62
CA LEU A 96 2.64 22.67 -10.29
C LEU A 96 1.41 22.63 -11.20
N ALA A 97 0.74 23.77 -11.41
CA ALA A 97 -0.40 23.86 -12.32
C ALA A 97 -0.06 23.47 -13.78
N ARG A 98 1.17 23.75 -14.25
CA ARG A 98 1.64 23.27 -15.57
C ARG A 98 1.78 21.75 -15.59
N HIS A 99 2.40 21.15 -14.57
CA HIS A 99 2.54 19.70 -14.48
C HIS A 99 1.19 18.99 -14.33
N GLU A 100 0.23 19.55 -13.60
CA GLU A 100 -1.12 19.00 -13.52
C GLU A 100 -1.81 18.99 -14.89
N ARG A 101 -1.68 20.06 -15.69
CA ARG A 101 -2.22 20.07 -17.07
C ARG A 101 -1.56 19.02 -17.96
N LEU A 102 -0.24 18.85 -17.85
CA LEU A 102 0.50 17.83 -18.60
C LEU A 102 0.12 16.42 -18.17
N ASN A 103 -0.05 16.18 -16.87
CA ASN A 103 -0.54 14.91 -16.33
C ASN A 103 -1.92 14.54 -16.92
N ALA A 104 -2.82 15.53 -17.05
CA ALA A 104 -4.11 15.32 -17.68
C ALA A 104 -3.98 15.00 -19.18
N ALA A 105 -3.18 15.79 -19.90
CA ALA A 105 -2.98 15.65 -21.35
C ALA A 105 -2.37 14.30 -21.72
N GLN A 106 -1.35 13.86 -20.99
CA GLN A 106 -0.70 12.56 -21.19
C GLN A 106 -1.46 11.40 -20.53
N ARG A 107 -2.57 11.70 -19.84
CA ARG A 107 -3.36 10.75 -19.05
C ARG A 107 -2.44 9.96 -18.13
N VAL A 108 -1.63 10.59 -17.31
CA VAL A 108 -0.68 9.91 -16.41
C VAL A 108 -1.43 9.11 -15.34
N GLY A 109 -2.38 9.78 -14.68
CA GLY A 109 -3.15 9.22 -13.58
C GLY A 109 -4.60 8.91 -13.93
N ARG A 110 -5.22 8.05 -13.13
CA ARG A 110 -6.64 7.67 -13.25
C ARG A 110 -7.37 7.54 -11.92
N THR A 111 -6.76 7.99 -10.83
CA THR A 111 -7.42 7.99 -9.52
C THR A 111 -8.70 8.84 -9.61
N PRO A 112 -9.82 8.42 -9.00
CA PRO A 112 -11.03 9.22 -9.00
C PRO A 112 -10.77 10.64 -8.49
N ILE A 113 -11.29 11.64 -9.21
CA ILE A 113 -11.08 13.06 -8.87
C ILE A 113 -11.56 13.35 -7.45
N VAL A 114 -12.66 12.72 -7.02
CA VAL A 114 -13.21 12.84 -5.66
C VAL A 114 -12.19 12.39 -4.61
N VAL A 115 -11.48 11.28 -4.84
CA VAL A 115 -10.44 10.77 -3.92
C VAL A 115 -9.27 11.73 -3.83
N VAL A 116 -8.76 12.23 -4.97
CA VAL A 116 -7.65 13.19 -4.96
C VAL A 116 -8.02 14.49 -4.25
N LYS A 117 -9.23 15.02 -4.49
CA LYS A 117 -9.74 16.20 -3.76
C LYS A 117 -9.86 15.91 -2.26
N LEU A 118 -10.43 14.76 -1.89
CA LEU A 118 -10.57 14.33 -0.49
C LEU A 118 -9.22 14.29 0.22
N LEU A 119 -8.22 13.64 -0.38
CA LEU A 119 -6.87 13.56 0.19
C LEU A 119 -6.25 14.95 0.42
N GLU A 120 -6.44 15.90 -0.50
CA GLU A 120 -5.98 17.28 -0.30
C GLU A 120 -6.72 18.00 0.83
N GLU A 121 -8.04 17.82 0.94
CA GLU A 121 -8.81 18.44 2.02
C GLU A 121 -8.48 17.81 3.40
N LEU A 122 -8.21 16.50 3.46
CA LEU A 122 -7.69 15.85 4.67
C LEU A 122 -6.29 16.36 5.05
N ARG A 123 -5.42 16.62 4.07
CA ARG A 123 -4.10 17.23 4.31
C ARG A 123 -4.23 18.63 4.88
N LYS A 124 -5.05 19.50 4.27
CA LYS A 124 -5.29 20.86 4.75
C LYS A 124 -5.90 20.90 6.14
N ALA A 125 -6.77 19.93 6.46
CA ALA A 125 -7.34 19.77 7.80
C ALA A 125 -6.36 19.11 8.82
N GLY A 126 -5.15 18.73 8.40
CA GLY A 126 -4.15 18.06 9.24
C GLY A 126 -4.46 16.60 9.58
N LEU A 127 -5.49 16.01 8.96
CA LEU A 127 -5.98 14.64 9.24
C LEU A 127 -5.22 13.55 8.48
N GLN A 128 -4.36 13.92 7.54
CA GLN A 128 -3.68 12.98 6.64
C GLN A 128 -2.95 11.84 7.37
N ASN A 129 -2.33 12.11 8.52
CA ASN A 129 -1.59 11.09 9.29
C ASN A 129 -2.47 10.25 10.26
N HIS A 130 -3.78 10.52 10.30
CA HIS A 130 -4.76 9.83 11.14
C HIS A 130 -5.69 8.91 10.35
N LEU A 131 -5.82 9.14 9.05
CA LEU A 131 -6.67 8.39 8.14
C LEU A 131 -5.82 7.73 7.06
N MET A 132 -6.19 6.51 6.71
CA MET A 132 -5.53 5.73 5.68
C MET A 132 -6.55 5.25 4.67
N VAL A 133 -6.26 5.39 3.38
CA VAL A 133 -7.08 4.80 2.33
C VAL A 133 -6.85 3.29 2.33
N ILE A 134 -7.92 2.50 2.41
CA ILE A 134 -7.86 1.04 2.29
C ILE A 134 -8.75 0.57 1.14
N GLY A 135 -8.90 -0.75 0.99
CA GLY A 135 -9.78 -1.33 -0.02
C GLY A 135 -9.27 -1.09 -1.45
N THR A 136 -10.19 -1.01 -2.41
CA THR A 136 -9.84 -0.94 -3.84
C THR A 136 -9.01 0.30 -4.19
N ASN A 137 -9.19 1.42 -3.49
CA ASN A 137 -8.46 2.66 -3.82
C ASN A 137 -6.96 2.58 -3.52
N ALA A 138 -6.53 1.64 -2.67
CA ALA A 138 -5.10 1.38 -2.42
C ALA A 138 -4.35 0.99 -3.71
N LEU A 139 -5.03 0.32 -4.65
CA LEU A 139 -4.42 -0.10 -5.92
C LEU A 139 -3.85 1.07 -6.71
N PHE A 140 -4.48 2.25 -6.67
CA PHE A 140 -3.98 3.43 -7.37
C PHE A 140 -2.63 3.93 -6.85
N ALA A 141 -2.35 3.75 -5.55
CA ALA A 141 -1.04 4.05 -5.01
C ALA A 141 0.01 3.03 -5.49
N TYR A 142 -0.35 1.74 -5.59
CA TYR A 142 0.58 0.73 -6.09
C TYR A 142 0.88 0.90 -7.59
N GLU A 143 -0.13 1.23 -8.38
CA GLU A 143 0.00 1.63 -9.80
C GLU A 143 0.97 2.80 -9.97
N ALA A 144 0.71 3.88 -9.23
CA ALA A 144 1.51 5.09 -9.29
C ALA A 144 2.96 4.82 -8.85
N HIS A 145 3.19 3.94 -7.88
CA HIS A 145 4.53 3.60 -7.42
C HIS A 145 5.29 2.75 -8.44
N ALA A 146 4.64 1.73 -9.01
CA ALA A 146 5.27 0.79 -9.93
C ALA A 146 5.30 1.28 -11.39
N GLY A 147 4.60 2.37 -11.72
CA GLY A 147 4.53 2.89 -13.08
C GLY A 147 3.73 1.98 -14.02
N VAL A 148 2.65 1.38 -13.50
CA VAL A 148 1.78 0.43 -14.22
C VAL A 148 0.30 0.76 -14.04
N ARG A 149 -0.58 0.02 -14.72
CA ARG A 149 -2.04 0.06 -14.56
C ARG A 149 -2.59 -1.34 -14.45
N PHE A 150 -3.31 -1.64 -13.37
CA PHE A 150 -4.06 -2.88 -13.31
C PHE A 150 -5.21 -2.89 -14.34
N HIS A 151 -5.62 -4.06 -14.78
CA HIS A 151 -6.78 -4.18 -15.66
C HIS A 151 -8.08 -3.78 -14.96
N GLY A 152 -9.02 -3.18 -15.70
CA GLY A 152 -10.14 -2.40 -15.14
C GLY A 152 -11.04 -3.14 -14.15
N ASN A 153 -11.16 -4.47 -14.27
CA ASN A 153 -12.02 -5.30 -13.42
C ASN A 153 -11.62 -5.26 -11.93
N VAL A 154 -10.35 -4.99 -11.61
CA VAL A 154 -9.90 -4.93 -10.21
C VAL A 154 -10.04 -3.54 -9.58
N THR A 155 -10.07 -2.46 -10.35
CA THR A 155 -10.09 -1.07 -9.82
C THR A 155 -11.46 -0.38 -9.85
N ALA A 156 -12.49 -0.96 -10.49
CA ALA A 156 -13.80 -0.30 -10.64
C ALA A 156 -14.56 -0.19 -9.30
N THR A 157 -14.61 1.00 -8.70
CA THR A 157 -15.29 1.22 -7.42
C THR A 157 -15.88 2.63 -7.37
N HIS A 158 -17.03 2.79 -6.70
CA HIS A 158 -17.71 4.08 -6.49
C HIS A 158 -17.72 4.47 -5.00
N ASP A 159 -16.74 3.96 -4.26
CA ASP A 159 -16.57 4.19 -2.83
C ASP A 159 -15.11 4.53 -2.49
N VAL A 160 -14.87 4.99 -1.28
CA VAL A 160 -13.53 5.03 -0.67
C VAL A 160 -13.62 4.69 0.81
N ASP A 161 -12.85 3.70 1.20
CA ASP A 161 -12.72 3.26 2.59
C ASP A 161 -11.60 4.04 3.28
N LEU A 162 -11.93 4.77 4.35
CA LEU A 162 -10.97 5.45 5.21
C LEU A 162 -10.83 4.70 6.53
N LEU A 163 -9.66 4.11 6.76
CA LEU A 163 -9.30 3.51 8.04
C LEU A 163 -8.72 4.56 8.98
N TRP A 164 -9.43 4.81 10.08
CA TRP A 164 -9.00 5.68 11.17
C TRP A 164 -8.15 4.92 12.19
N ASP A 165 -6.97 5.48 12.48
CA ASP A 165 -6.15 5.06 13.62
C ASP A 165 -6.66 5.67 14.92
N SER A 166 -7.69 5.05 15.51
CA SER A 166 -8.33 5.49 16.78
C SER A 166 -7.39 5.49 17.99
N ARG A 167 -6.19 4.88 17.88
CA ARG A 167 -5.16 4.92 18.94
C ARG A 167 -4.51 6.30 19.05
N LYS A 168 -4.52 7.09 17.96
CA LYS A 168 -3.98 8.45 17.94
C LYS A 168 -5.05 9.43 18.38
N LYS A 169 -4.86 10.05 19.56
CA LYS A 169 -5.75 11.11 20.03
C LYS A 169 -5.69 12.30 19.06
N LEU A 170 -6.85 12.77 18.61
CA LEU A 170 -7.00 13.93 17.70
C LEU A 170 -6.96 15.29 18.42
N THR A 171 -6.58 15.29 19.71
CA THR A 171 -6.70 16.42 20.63
C THR A 171 -6.00 17.71 20.15
N LEU A 172 -4.96 17.60 19.32
CA LEU A 172 -4.23 18.77 18.81
C LEU A 172 -4.78 19.33 17.48
N LEU A 173 -5.52 18.54 16.70
CA LEU A 173 -6.05 18.96 15.39
C LEU A 173 -7.38 19.73 15.50
N ALA A 174 -8.19 19.41 16.52
CA ALA A 174 -9.42 20.11 16.83
C ALA A 174 -9.23 21.57 17.31
N HIS A 175 -7.99 22.07 17.38
CA HIS A 175 -7.69 23.48 17.68
C HIS A 175 -7.05 24.22 16.50
N ALA A 176 -6.77 23.54 15.37
CA ALA A 176 -6.01 24.11 14.25
C ALA A 176 -6.87 24.47 13.01
N ASP A 177 -8.00 23.80 12.79
CA ASP A 177 -8.99 24.13 11.74
C ASP A 177 -10.37 24.33 12.38
N ASP A 178 -10.76 25.60 12.55
CA ASP A 178 -12.05 26.01 13.13
C ASP A 178 -13.25 25.34 12.45
N ASN A 179 -13.16 25.05 11.15
CA ASN A 179 -14.24 24.40 10.43
C ASN A 179 -14.33 22.92 10.78
N PHE A 180 -13.19 22.21 10.82
CA PHE A 180 -13.16 20.82 11.27
C PHE A 180 -13.67 20.70 12.73
N SER A 181 -13.27 21.61 13.62
CA SER A 181 -13.73 21.65 15.01
C SER A 181 -15.24 21.88 15.19
N ARG A 182 -15.88 22.49 14.17
CA ARG A 182 -17.33 22.76 14.14
C ARG A 182 -18.13 21.66 13.44
N THR A 183 -17.60 21.10 12.36
CA THR A 183 -18.35 20.27 11.41
C THR A 183 -17.83 18.85 11.24
N GLY A 184 -16.69 18.49 11.83
CA GLY A 184 -16.15 17.13 11.79
C GLY A 184 -15.73 16.69 10.38
N LEU A 185 -15.71 15.38 10.15
CA LEU A 185 -15.29 14.81 8.87
C LEU A 185 -16.26 15.17 7.73
N ILE A 186 -17.56 15.25 8.02
CA ILE A 186 -18.58 15.61 7.03
C ILE A 186 -18.33 17.01 6.44
N GLY A 187 -17.87 17.97 7.24
CA GLY A 187 -17.51 19.29 6.74
C GLY A 187 -16.30 19.29 5.81
N VAL A 188 -15.36 18.35 5.99
CA VAL A 188 -14.25 18.14 5.06
C VAL A 188 -14.76 17.57 3.74
N LEU A 189 -15.66 16.58 3.78
CA LEU A 189 -16.31 16.05 2.58
C LEU A 189 -17.09 17.13 1.83
N GLN A 190 -17.79 18.01 2.55
CA GLN A 190 -18.51 19.14 1.97
C GLN A 190 -17.61 20.25 1.38
N LYS A 191 -16.30 20.25 1.65
CA LYS A 191 -15.33 21.06 0.89
C LYS A 191 -15.00 20.41 -0.46
N VAL A 192 -15.08 19.08 -0.57
CA VAL A 192 -14.90 18.34 -1.82
C VAL A 192 -16.11 18.48 -2.74
N ASP A 193 -17.30 18.27 -2.18
CA ASP A 193 -18.60 18.34 -2.85
C ASP A 193 -19.70 18.69 -1.82
N LYS A 194 -20.45 19.76 -2.06
CA LYS A 194 -21.47 20.25 -1.11
C LYS A 194 -22.62 19.28 -0.88
N SER A 195 -22.84 18.33 -1.78
CA SER A 195 -23.93 17.36 -1.71
C SER A 195 -23.63 16.13 -0.86
N PHE A 196 -22.46 16.07 -0.19
CA PHE A 196 -22.20 15.00 0.77
C PHE A 196 -23.12 15.10 1.98
N GLU A 197 -23.85 14.02 2.24
CA GLU A 197 -24.75 13.83 3.37
C GLU A 197 -24.44 12.50 4.07
N LEU A 198 -24.67 12.46 5.38
CA LEU A 198 -24.49 11.23 6.16
C LEU A 198 -25.65 10.27 5.89
N GLU A 199 -25.32 9.01 5.65
CA GLU A 199 -26.30 7.94 5.51
C GLU A 199 -26.91 7.55 6.87
N GLU A 200 -28.03 6.82 6.83
CA GLU A 200 -28.63 6.22 8.01
C GLU A 200 -27.62 5.28 8.70
N GLY A 201 -27.30 5.56 9.97
CA GLY A 201 -26.24 4.87 10.72
C GLY A 201 -24.92 5.65 10.87
N LYS A 202 -24.79 6.81 10.21
CA LYS A 202 -23.70 7.80 10.37
C LYS A 202 -22.28 7.31 10.08
N ASN A 203 -22.09 6.11 9.54
CA ASN A 203 -20.77 5.54 9.27
C ASN A 203 -20.25 5.76 7.84
N SER A 204 -21.15 6.19 6.98
CA SER A 204 -20.93 6.40 5.56
C SER A 204 -21.51 7.77 5.18
N ALA A 205 -20.91 8.43 4.20
CA ALA A 205 -21.56 9.55 3.52
C ALA A 205 -21.55 9.33 2.02
N ALA A 206 -22.62 9.72 1.36
CA ALA A 206 -22.72 9.72 -0.09
C ALA A 206 -22.94 11.14 -0.60
N ASN A 207 -22.46 11.42 -1.81
CA ASN A 207 -22.82 12.65 -2.52
C ASN A 207 -23.98 12.41 -3.51
N SER A 208 -24.49 13.48 -4.13
CA SER A 208 -25.58 13.41 -5.12
C SER A 208 -25.30 12.53 -6.35
N GLN A 209 -24.04 12.13 -6.57
CA GLN A 209 -23.62 11.23 -7.66
C GLN A 209 -23.48 9.77 -7.19
N GLY A 210 -23.83 9.47 -5.93
CA GLY A 210 -23.73 8.15 -5.33
C GLY A 210 -22.30 7.73 -4.98
N TYR A 211 -21.33 8.66 -4.96
CA TYR A 211 -19.97 8.35 -4.51
C TYR A 211 -19.93 8.28 -2.99
N MET A 212 -19.51 7.14 -2.45
CA MET A 212 -19.57 6.86 -1.02
C MET A 212 -18.20 7.00 -0.33
N VAL A 213 -18.21 7.47 0.92
CA VAL A 213 -17.04 7.53 1.79
C VAL A 213 -17.37 6.80 3.09
N ASP A 214 -16.66 5.70 3.35
CA ASP A 214 -16.86 4.89 4.54
C ASP A 214 -15.77 5.19 5.57
N LEU A 215 -16.16 5.45 6.82
CA LEU A 215 -15.22 5.57 7.92
C LEU A 215 -15.16 4.26 8.71
N ILE A 216 -13.97 3.67 8.76
CA ILE A 216 -13.71 2.39 9.42
C ILE A 216 -12.73 2.59 10.56
N LYS A 217 -12.92 1.86 11.65
CA LYS A 217 -11.92 1.71 12.71
C LYS A 217 -11.79 0.26 13.14
N ARG A 218 -10.74 0.00 13.92
CA ARG A 218 -10.58 -1.31 14.55
C ARG A 218 -11.70 -1.62 15.54
N ARG A 219 -12.04 -2.90 15.62
CA ARG A 219 -12.82 -3.45 16.71
C ARG A 219 -11.88 -4.08 17.74
N PRO A 220 -11.80 -3.58 18.98
CA PRO A 220 -11.02 -4.20 20.05
C PRO A 220 -11.43 -5.66 20.27
N LEU A 221 -10.48 -6.51 20.69
CA LEU A 221 -10.72 -7.93 20.95
C LEU A 221 -11.59 -8.19 22.20
N SER A 222 -11.50 -7.31 23.21
CA SER A 222 -12.34 -7.40 24.42
C SER A 222 -13.72 -6.79 24.15
N LEU A 223 -14.77 -7.60 24.32
CA LEU A 223 -16.17 -7.13 24.25
C LEU A 223 -16.59 -6.33 25.49
N TYR A 224 -15.88 -6.49 26.61
CA TYR A 224 -16.21 -5.86 27.89
C TYR A 224 -15.61 -4.47 28.08
N ASP A 225 -14.73 -4.03 27.17
CA ASP A 225 -13.86 -2.87 27.38
C ASP A 225 -13.81 -1.92 26.17
N ASP A 226 -14.86 -1.90 25.36
CA ASP A 226 -14.94 -1.04 24.18
C ASP A 226 -15.39 0.39 24.54
N GLN A 227 -14.52 1.07 25.31
CA GLN A 227 -14.64 2.49 25.66
C GLN A 227 -14.13 3.43 24.55
N GLU A 228 -13.72 2.90 23.38
CA GLU A 228 -13.18 3.73 22.30
C GLU A 228 -14.29 4.58 21.66
N GLN A 229 -14.08 5.91 21.66
CA GLN A 229 -14.98 6.88 21.05
C GLN A 229 -15.37 6.49 19.61
N GLN A 230 -16.66 6.51 19.32
CA GLN A 230 -17.20 6.21 17.98
C GLN A 230 -17.01 7.36 16.98
N PRO A 231 -17.21 8.64 17.36
CA PRO A 231 -16.99 9.74 16.44
C PRO A 231 -15.53 10.23 16.45
N LEU A 232 -15.11 10.88 15.34
CA LEU A 232 -13.78 11.47 15.21
C LEU A 232 -13.60 12.67 16.16
N ILE A 233 -14.69 13.45 16.33
CA ILE A 233 -14.83 14.53 17.30
C ILE A 233 -16.17 14.40 18.05
N THR A 234 -16.23 14.86 19.30
CA THR A 234 -17.46 14.81 20.11
C THR A 234 -18.46 15.87 19.65
N ARG A 235 -19.15 15.64 18.52
CA ARG A 235 -20.20 16.52 17.97
C ARG A 235 -21.44 15.71 17.51
N PRO A 236 -22.65 16.30 17.55
CA PRO A 236 -23.91 15.57 17.26
C PRO A 236 -24.04 15.02 15.82
N HIS A 237 -23.38 15.66 14.85
CA HIS A 237 -23.47 15.37 13.41
C HIS A 237 -22.17 14.81 12.83
N ASP A 238 -21.27 14.28 13.65
CA ASP A 238 -20.01 13.72 13.14
C ASP A 238 -20.15 12.25 12.73
N PHE A 239 -19.25 11.82 11.84
CA PHE A 239 -19.12 10.45 11.35
C PHE A 239 -18.88 9.46 12.50
N TRP A 240 -19.55 8.31 12.45
CA TRP A 240 -19.34 7.18 13.38
C TRP A 240 -18.53 6.10 12.69
N ALA A 241 -17.34 5.78 13.19
CA ALA A 241 -16.51 4.79 12.52
C ALA A 241 -17.05 3.35 12.70
N SER A 242 -17.26 2.64 11.59
CA SER A 242 -17.60 1.21 11.58
C SER A 242 -16.51 0.38 12.23
N LYS A 243 -16.85 -0.41 13.25
CA LYS A 243 -15.91 -1.29 13.96
C LYS A 243 -15.71 -2.60 13.20
N ILE A 244 -14.61 -2.73 12.48
CA ILE A 244 -14.27 -3.95 11.72
C ILE A 244 -13.17 -4.73 12.45
N ARG A 245 -13.35 -6.06 12.54
CA ARG A 245 -12.36 -6.98 13.13
C ARG A 245 -11.08 -6.99 12.30
N ASN A 246 -9.94 -7.25 12.95
CA ASN A 246 -8.63 -7.45 12.32
C ASN A 246 -8.06 -6.21 11.59
N MET A 247 -8.68 -5.03 11.69
CA MET A 247 -8.09 -3.79 11.16
C MET A 247 -6.77 -3.43 11.83
N ASP A 248 -6.50 -3.93 13.04
CA ASP A 248 -5.20 -3.80 13.71
C ASP A 248 -4.04 -4.32 12.85
N TRP A 249 -4.27 -5.35 12.01
CA TRP A 249 -3.25 -5.87 11.11
C TRP A 249 -2.78 -4.79 10.12
N LEU A 250 -3.73 -4.06 9.54
CA LEU A 250 -3.47 -2.95 8.61
C LEU A 250 -2.93 -1.71 9.33
N LEU A 251 -3.45 -1.42 10.53
CA LEU A 251 -3.01 -0.30 11.36
C LEU A 251 -1.59 -0.48 11.90
N CYS A 252 -1.14 -1.70 12.17
CA CYS A 252 0.22 -2.00 12.63
C CYS A 252 1.20 -2.21 11.46
N SER A 253 0.71 -2.46 10.25
CA SER A 253 1.56 -2.61 9.07
C SER A 253 2.28 -1.30 8.71
N PRO A 254 3.47 -1.39 8.07
CA PRO A 254 4.15 -0.23 7.51
C PRO A 254 3.20 0.61 6.64
N LYS A 255 3.34 1.93 6.71
CA LYS A 255 2.50 2.85 5.94
C LYS A 255 3.10 3.01 4.56
N PHE A 256 2.28 2.78 3.52
CA PHE A 256 2.67 3.05 2.15
C PHE A 256 2.22 4.46 1.77
N LYS A 257 3.15 5.31 1.35
CA LYS A 257 2.87 6.69 0.97
C LYS A 257 3.24 6.89 -0.49
N GLN A 258 2.30 7.37 -1.29
CA GLN A 258 2.54 7.58 -2.71
C GLN A 258 1.72 8.77 -3.21
N VAL A 259 2.34 9.63 -4.01
CA VAL A 259 1.60 10.64 -4.78
C VAL A 259 0.80 9.92 -5.85
N VAL A 260 -0.50 10.20 -5.92
CA VAL A 260 -1.42 9.71 -6.95
C VAL A 260 -1.90 10.88 -7.81
N ALA A 261 -2.20 10.61 -9.07
CA ALA A 261 -2.76 11.59 -10.01
C ALA A 261 -4.16 11.18 -10.45
N ALA A 262 -5.07 12.16 -10.49
CA ALA A 262 -6.38 12.00 -11.06
C ALA A 262 -6.37 12.11 -12.59
N SER A 263 -7.48 11.75 -13.23
CA SER A 263 -7.67 11.90 -14.68
C SER A 263 -7.59 13.35 -15.16
N ASN A 264 -7.92 14.32 -14.30
CA ASN A 264 -7.73 15.76 -14.57
C ASN A 264 -6.32 16.26 -14.24
N GLY A 265 -5.39 15.34 -13.92
CA GLY A 265 -3.99 15.60 -13.66
C GLY A 265 -3.65 16.20 -12.29
N LYS A 266 -4.66 16.55 -11.48
CA LYS A 266 -4.45 16.96 -10.09
C LYS A 266 -3.83 15.84 -9.29
N MET A 267 -2.99 16.20 -8.33
CA MET A 267 -2.25 15.24 -7.51
C MET A 267 -2.56 15.37 -6.03
N ALA A 268 -2.48 14.26 -5.31
CA ALA A 268 -2.52 14.22 -3.85
C ALA A 268 -1.59 13.12 -3.33
N GLU A 269 -1.13 13.22 -2.08
CA GLU A 269 -0.43 12.11 -1.43
C GLU A 269 -1.45 11.17 -0.78
N MET A 270 -1.47 9.91 -1.22
CA MET A 270 -2.25 8.85 -0.63
C MET A 270 -1.40 8.10 0.40
N ILE A 271 -1.89 8.05 1.64
CA ILE A 271 -1.38 7.13 2.67
C ILE A 271 -2.29 5.90 2.67
N THR A 272 -1.72 4.73 2.38
CA THR A 272 -2.44 3.46 2.29
C THR A 272 -1.68 2.34 3.02
N VAL A 273 -2.25 1.13 2.98
CA VAL A 273 -1.69 -0.08 3.60
C VAL A 273 -0.46 -0.55 2.84
N ASP A 274 0.45 -1.23 3.55
CA ASP A 274 1.55 -1.98 2.92
C ASP A 274 0.98 -2.97 1.88
N PRO A 275 1.53 -3.04 0.65
CA PRO A 275 1.00 -3.91 -0.40
C PRO A 275 1.03 -5.40 -0.02
N ARG A 276 1.98 -5.83 0.82
CA ARG A 276 2.00 -7.22 1.31
C ARG A 276 0.86 -7.46 2.30
N ALA A 277 0.63 -6.52 3.22
CA ALA A 277 -0.49 -6.59 4.15
C ALA A 277 -1.83 -6.58 3.40
N PHE A 278 -1.93 -5.77 2.34
CA PHE A 278 -3.08 -5.75 1.45
C PHE A 278 -3.38 -7.12 0.86
N VAL A 279 -2.38 -7.77 0.26
CA VAL A 279 -2.49 -9.10 -0.35
C VAL A 279 -2.99 -10.13 0.64
N LEU A 280 -2.30 -10.27 1.78
CA LEU A 280 -2.64 -11.28 2.79
C LEU A 280 -4.02 -11.02 3.39
N PHE A 281 -4.39 -9.76 3.62
CA PHE A 281 -5.70 -9.39 4.13
C PHE A 281 -6.82 -9.65 3.11
N LYS A 282 -6.57 -9.42 1.82
CA LYS A 282 -7.54 -9.68 0.75
C LYS A 282 -7.78 -11.17 0.53
N VAL A 283 -6.75 -12.01 0.64
CA VAL A 283 -6.93 -13.47 0.67
C VAL A 283 -7.79 -13.87 1.86
N TYR A 284 -7.43 -13.42 3.06
CA TYR A 284 -8.23 -13.67 4.26
C TYR A 284 -9.71 -13.28 4.09
N LEU A 285 -10.01 -12.11 3.50
CA LEU A 285 -11.38 -11.68 3.24
C LEU A 285 -12.11 -12.56 2.23
N GLY A 286 -11.44 -12.96 1.15
CA GLY A 286 -12.02 -13.77 0.08
C GLY A 286 -12.39 -15.19 0.52
N GLU A 287 -11.75 -15.69 1.58
CA GLU A 287 -11.99 -17.03 2.11
C GLU A 287 -12.97 -17.09 3.27
N LYS A 288 -13.50 -15.95 3.73
CA LYS A 288 -14.51 -15.97 4.80
C LYS A 288 -15.83 -16.53 4.26
N ASP A 289 -16.42 -17.47 5.00
CA ASP A 289 -17.71 -18.07 4.67
C ASP A 289 -18.86 -17.04 4.60
N ASP A 290 -18.77 -15.96 5.38
CA ASP A 290 -19.75 -14.87 5.43
C ASP A 290 -19.46 -13.74 4.42
N ARG A 291 -18.45 -13.90 3.55
CA ARG A 291 -18.11 -12.88 2.55
C ARG A 291 -19.17 -12.85 1.45
N ASN A 292 -19.52 -11.65 1.00
CA ASN A 292 -20.40 -11.48 -0.15
C ASN A 292 -19.82 -12.26 -1.38
N PRO A 293 -20.59 -13.19 -1.98
CA PRO A 293 -20.12 -14.02 -3.09
C PRO A 293 -19.65 -13.24 -4.32
N LEU A 294 -20.17 -12.02 -4.54
CA LEU A 294 -19.72 -11.13 -5.61
C LEU A 294 -18.42 -10.40 -5.28
N LYS A 295 -18.09 -10.23 -3.99
CA LYS A 295 -16.86 -9.56 -3.54
C LYS A 295 -15.71 -10.55 -3.37
N ALA A 296 -15.97 -11.79 -2.97
CA ALA A 296 -14.92 -12.79 -2.69
C ALA A 296 -13.98 -13.06 -3.88
N PRO A 297 -14.46 -13.39 -5.10
CA PRO A 297 -13.57 -13.60 -6.25
C PRO A 297 -12.75 -12.35 -6.60
N ARG A 298 -13.35 -11.17 -6.44
CA ARG A 298 -12.69 -9.89 -6.69
C ARG A 298 -11.59 -9.59 -5.67
N ASP A 299 -11.80 -9.91 -4.39
CA ASP A 299 -10.77 -9.77 -3.36
C ASP A 299 -9.55 -10.65 -3.69
N ILE A 300 -9.77 -11.90 -4.11
CA ILE A 300 -8.70 -12.81 -4.55
C ILE A 300 -8.00 -12.29 -5.80
N ALA A 301 -8.73 -11.81 -6.80
CA ALA A 301 -8.14 -11.24 -8.03
C ALA A 301 -7.26 -10.01 -7.73
N GLN A 302 -7.72 -9.12 -6.84
CA GLN A 302 -6.92 -7.99 -6.36
C GLN A 302 -5.65 -8.46 -5.63
N ALA A 303 -5.77 -9.48 -4.78
CA ALA A 303 -4.62 -10.04 -4.06
C ALA A 303 -3.57 -10.62 -5.03
N LYS A 304 -4.00 -11.40 -6.03
CA LYS A 304 -3.12 -11.95 -7.06
C LYS A 304 -2.41 -10.87 -7.87
N ALA A 305 -3.14 -9.84 -8.29
CA ALA A 305 -2.59 -8.73 -9.05
C ALA A 305 -1.50 -7.98 -8.26
N VAL A 306 -1.77 -7.65 -7.00
CA VAL A 306 -0.78 -6.96 -6.15
C VAL A 306 0.37 -7.89 -5.76
N TYR A 307 0.13 -9.18 -5.54
CA TYR A 307 1.20 -10.17 -5.28
C TYR A 307 2.20 -10.21 -6.44
N LYS A 308 1.71 -10.38 -7.67
CA LYS A 308 2.55 -10.37 -8.89
C LYS A 308 3.30 -9.05 -9.04
N LEU A 309 2.62 -7.92 -8.82
CA LEU A 309 3.26 -6.60 -8.86
C LEU A 309 4.42 -6.47 -7.86
N VAL A 310 4.23 -6.96 -6.62
CA VAL A 310 5.27 -6.91 -5.59
C VAL A 310 6.48 -7.75 -6.00
N GLN A 311 6.27 -8.97 -6.49
CA GLN A 311 7.35 -9.85 -6.96
C GLN A 311 8.14 -9.23 -8.11
N GLU A 312 7.47 -8.61 -9.09
CA GLU A 312 8.10 -8.13 -10.32
C GLU A 312 8.67 -6.72 -10.23
N ARG A 313 8.08 -5.84 -9.40
CA ARG A 313 8.38 -4.39 -9.41
C ARG A 313 8.74 -3.83 -8.03
N MET A 314 8.54 -4.58 -6.96
CA MET A 314 8.87 -4.14 -5.60
C MET A 314 9.64 -5.22 -4.80
N PRO A 315 10.77 -5.75 -5.32
CA PRO A 315 11.50 -6.85 -4.68
C PRO A 315 12.02 -6.51 -3.27
N GLN A 316 12.17 -5.22 -2.95
CA GLN A 316 12.48 -4.76 -1.60
C GLN A 316 11.38 -5.08 -0.57
N LEU A 317 10.14 -5.31 -1.03
CA LEU A 317 8.97 -5.68 -0.24
C LEU A 317 8.70 -7.19 -0.31
N GLY A 318 9.69 -8.01 0.05
CA GLY A 318 9.51 -9.47 0.20
C GLY A 318 8.44 -9.84 1.24
N PHE A 319 7.66 -10.88 0.94
CA PHE A 319 6.60 -11.42 1.82
C PHE A 319 7.15 -12.18 3.04
N ASP A 320 8.38 -12.66 2.97
CA ASP A 320 9.14 -13.22 4.09
C ASP A 320 9.41 -12.17 5.19
N ARG A 321 9.37 -10.88 4.85
CA ARG A 321 9.72 -9.77 5.73
C ARG A 321 8.52 -9.10 6.42
N ILE A 322 7.30 -9.63 6.27
CA ILE A 322 6.11 -9.09 6.94
C ILE A 322 5.61 -10.04 8.04
N HIS A 323 5.78 -9.63 9.30
CA HIS A 323 5.42 -10.44 10.47
C HIS A 323 4.27 -9.84 11.31
N VAL A 324 3.73 -8.70 10.90
CA VAL A 324 2.69 -7.97 11.63
C VAL A 324 1.31 -8.63 11.59
N LEU A 325 1.08 -9.49 10.60
CA LEU A 325 -0.12 -10.31 10.53
C LEU A 325 0.09 -11.63 11.30
N PRO A 326 -0.97 -12.26 11.84
CA PRO A 326 -0.88 -13.60 12.42
C PRO A 326 -0.33 -14.63 11.43
N GLU A 327 0.04 -15.81 11.92
CA GLU A 327 0.61 -16.89 11.08
C GLU A 327 -0.39 -17.43 10.06
N LYS A 328 -1.65 -17.64 10.45
CA LYS A 328 -2.70 -18.16 9.56
C LYS A 328 -2.83 -17.41 8.21
N PRO A 329 -2.93 -16.07 8.16
CA PRO A 329 -2.95 -15.35 6.87
C PRO A 329 -1.57 -15.26 6.18
N ARG A 330 -0.52 -15.90 6.70
CA ARG A 330 0.85 -15.95 6.15
C ARG A 330 1.31 -17.39 5.83
N ASP A 331 0.42 -18.37 5.90
CA ASP A 331 0.76 -19.78 5.69
C ASP A 331 1.00 -20.13 4.21
N GLU A 332 1.56 -21.31 3.95
CA GLU A 332 1.86 -21.77 2.58
C GLU A 332 0.61 -21.83 1.69
N ARG A 333 -0.55 -22.18 2.28
CA ARG A 333 -1.84 -22.25 1.59
C ARG A 333 -2.26 -20.91 1.00
N VAL A 334 -2.03 -19.79 1.69
CA VAL A 334 -2.30 -18.45 1.13
C VAL A 334 -1.47 -18.21 -0.13
N PHE A 335 -0.20 -18.63 -0.15
CA PHE A 335 0.64 -18.48 -1.33
C PHE A 335 0.24 -19.42 -2.47
N ASP A 336 -0.28 -20.61 -2.15
CA ASP A 336 -0.82 -21.53 -3.15
C ASP A 336 -2.05 -20.95 -3.87
N ILE A 337 -2.86 -20.16 -3.16
CA ILE A 337 -3.99 -19.43 -3.75
C ILE A 337 -3.48 -18.32 -4.68
N LEU A 338 -2.44 -17.59 -4.26
CA LEU A 338 -1.90 -16.44 -4.98
C LEU A 338 -1.18 -16.85 -6.26
N ASP A 339 -0.42 -17.94 -6.20
CA ASP A 339 0.31 -18.50 -7.33
C ASP A 339 0.21 -20.04 -7.30
N PRO A 340 -0.85 -20.60 -7.90
CA PRO A 340 -1.06 -22.04 -7.96
C PRO A 340 0.04 -22.77 -8.72
N HIS A 341 0.65 -22.11 -9.71
CA HIS A 341 1.70 -22.68 -10.54
C HIS A 341 3.07 -22.66 -9.85
N SER A 342 3.28 -21.78 -8.87
CA SER A 342 4.44 -21.87 -7.98
C SER A 342 4.48 -23.18 -7.21
N ASN A 343 3.34 -23.82 -6.92
CA ASN A 343 3.28 -25.09 -6.20
C ASN A 343 3.59 -26.29 -7.10
N GLU A 344 3.29 -26.22 -8.40
CA GLU A 344 3.79 -27.18 -9.41
C GLU A 344 5.31 -27.04 -9.62
N GLN A 345 5.88 -25.85 -9.35
CA GLN A 345 7.32 -25.57 -9.37
C GLN A 345 8.00 -25.73 -8.00
N ARG A 346 7.25 -25.85 -6.89
CA ARG A 346 7.79 -26.13 -5.56
C ARG A 346 8.34 -27.54 -5.57
N SER A 347 9.65 -27.62 -5.42
CA SER A 347 10.45 -28.83 -5.34
C SER A 347 9.68 -30.01 -4.75
N LEU A 348 9.40 -31.01 -5.59
CA LEU A 348 8.75 -32.26 -5.18
C LEU A 348 9.62 -32.96 -4.11
N ALA A 349 10.91 -32.63 -4.08
CA ALA A 349 11.83 -33.02 -3.02
C ALA A 349 11.35 -32.60 -1.63
N LYS A 350 10.86 -31.36 -1.47
CA LYS A 350 10.43 -30.86 -0.16
C LYS A 350 9.17 -31.56 0.34
N GLN A 351 8.25 -31.89 -0.57
CA GLN A 351 7.01 -32.61 -0.26
C GLN A 351 7.26 -34.06 0.15
N LEU A 352 8.22 -34.73 -0.52
CA LEU A 352 8.56 -36.14 -0.27
C LEU A 352 9.67 -36.32 0.77
N GLY A 353 10.13 -35.23 1.41
CA GLY A 353 11.26 -35.26 2.34
C GLY A 353 12.55 -35.77 1.69
N ALA A 354 12.70 -35.58 0.38
CA ALA A 354 13.85 -36.04 -0.37
C ALA A 354 15.09 -35.22 -0.05
N VAL A 355 16.22 -35.90 0.08
CA VAL A 355 17.51 -35.28 0.38
C VAL A 355 18.34 -35.07 -0.89
N ALA A 356 19.32 -34.19 -0.83
CA ALA A 356 20.29 -34.04 -1.90
C ALA A 356 21.11 -35.34 -2.09
N PRO A 357 21.54 -35.66 -3.32
CA PRO A 357 22.28 -36.88 -3.62
C PRO A 357 23.64 -36.87 -2.94
N PHE A 358 24.00 -37.99 -2.33
CA PHE A 358 25.33 -38.24 -1.78
C PHE A 358 25.91 -39.50 -2.44
N GLY A 359 26.75 -39.32 -3.45
CA GLY A 359 27.30 -40.46 -4.20
C GLY A 359 26.30 -41.09 -5.18
N GLU A 360 26.49 -42.37 -5.49
CA GLU A 360 25.64 -43.13 -6.39
C GLU A 360 24.43 -43.73 -5.64
N HIS A 361 23.26 -43.71 -6.28
CA HIS A 361 22.03 -44.27 -5.73
C HIS A 361 21.34 -45.21 -6.72
N VAL A 362 20.88 -46.36 -6.21
CA VAL A 362 20.09 -47.35 -6.94
C VAL A 362 18.66 -47.30 -6.41
N GLY A 363 17.68 -47.21 -7.30
CA GLY A 363 16.29 -47.03 -6.89
C GLY A 363 15.32 -46.97 -8.05
N THR A 364 14.07 -46.60 -7.76
CA THR A 364 13.04 -46.37 -8.77
C THR A 364 12.72 -44.90 -8.89
N ILE A 365 12.44 -44.43 -10.10
CA ILE A 365 12.00 -43.04 -10.28
C ILE A 365 10.57 -42.92 -9.75
N THR A 366 10.38 -42.08 -8.75
CA THR A 366 9.06 -41.78 -8.17
C THR A 366 8.31 -40.77 -9.02
N ALA A 367 9.02 -39.74 -9.50
CA ALA A 367 8.43 -38.66 -10.28
C ALA A 367 9.49 -37.86 -11.03
N VAL A 368 9.07 -37.25 -12.13
CA VAL A 368 9.90 -36.38 -12.97
C VAL A 368 9.13 -35.07 -13.18
N THR A 369 9.72 -33.95 -12.78
CA THR A 369 9.16 -32.60 -13.02
C THR A 369 9.99 -31.85 -14.06
N ALA A 370 9.63 -30.61 -14.37
CA ALA A 370 10.42 -29.77 -15.29
C ALA A 370 11.84 -29.50 -14.79
N THR A 371 12.06 -29.50 -13.47
CA THR A 371 13.31 -29.08 -12.82
C THR A 371 14.00 -30.19 -12.04
N GLU A 372 13.29 -31.27 -11.67
CA GLU A 372 13.79 -32.29 -10.75
C GLU A 372 13.42 -33.72 -11.18
N VAL A 373 14.20 -34.69 -10.72
CA VAL A 373 13.88 -36.12 -10.75
C VAL A 373 13.96 -36.66 -9.33
N ILE A 374 12.88 -37.25 -8.84
CA ILE A 374 12.83 -37.86 -7.52
C ILE A 374 13.02 -39.36 -7.64
N GLN A 375 14.02 -39.89 -6.95
CA GLN A 375 14.35 -41.31 -6.90
C GLN A 375 14.04 -41.86 -5.50
N HIS A 376 13.25 -42.95 -5.44
CA HIS A 376 13.06 -43.73 -4.23
C HIS A 376 14.19 -44.74 -4.07
N ILE A 377 14.91 -44.67 -2.96
CA ILE A 377 16.10 -45.50 -2.69
C ILE A 377 15.84 -46.59 -1.63
N GLY A 378 14.55 -46.87 -1.35
CA GLY A 378 14.14 -47.85 -0.34
C GLY A 378 13.82 -47.25 1.03
N GLN A 379 13.10 -48.02 1.86
CA GLN A 379 12.68 -47.64 3.23
C GLN A 379 11.97 -46.27 3.33
N GLY A 380 11.22 -45.90 2.29
CA GLY A 380 10.50 -44.63 2.22
C GLY A 380 11.37 -43.39 2.03
N ARG A 381 12.68 -43.56 1.74
CA ARG A 381 13.61 -42.46 1.53
C ARG A 381 13.67 -42.06 0.05
N HIS A 382 13.79 -40.76 -0.17
CA HIS A 382 13.86 -40.17 -1.50
C HIS A 382 15.13 -39.33 -1.66
N VAL A 383 15.64 -39.30 -2.88
CA VAL A 383 16.75 -38.43 -3.30
C VAL A 383 16.27 -37.57 -4.46
N ALA A 384 16.57 -36.27 -4.40
CA ALA A 384 16.18 -35.31 -5.42
C ALA A 384 17.36 -34.90 -6.29
N TRP A 385 17.24 -35.16 -7.58
CA TRP A 385 18.25 -34.84 -8.58
C TRP A 385 17.80 -33.63 -9.41
N GLU A 386 18.72 -32.73 -9.72
CA GLU A 386 18.44 -31.59 -10.60
C GLU A 386 18.39 -32.07 -12.06
N ARG A 387 17.26 -31.86 -12.74
CA ARG A 387 17.04 -32.41 -14.10
C ARG A 387 18.03 -31.88 -15.13
N SER A 388 18.52 -30.64 -14.96
CA SER A 388 19.54 -30.01 -15.82
C SER A 388 20.91 -30.70 -15.75
N LYS A 389 21.21 -31.40 -14.66
CA LYS A 389 22.50 -32.07 -14.40
C LYS A 389 22.49 -33.56 -14.74
N LEU A 390 21.35 -34.07 -15.20
CA LEU A 390 21.15 -35.47 -15.51
C LEU A 390 21.43 -35.74 -17.00
N SER A 391 22.14 -36.84 -17.29
CA SER A 391 22.45 -37.27 -18.65
C SER A 391 22.38 -38.79 -18.77
N GLY A 392 22.07 -39.32 -19.96
CA GLY A 392 21.94 -40.76 -20.21
C GLY A 392 20.62 -41.14 -20.88
N ALA A 393 20.18 -42.37 -20.66
CA ALA A 393 18.94 -42.89 -21.24
C ALA A 393 17.69 -42.16 -20.69
N SER A 394 16.61 -42.16 -21.47
CA SER A 394 15.32 -41.59 -21.05
C SER A 394 14.60 -42.55 -20.12
N PHE A 395 14.05 -42.03 -19.01
CA PHE A 395 13.34 -42.82 -18.00
C PHE A 395 12.11 -42.06 -17.49
N GLY A 396 11.09 -42.80 -17.08
CA GLY A 396 9.84 -42.30 -16.51
C GLY A 396 9.57 -42.84 -15.10
N PRO A 397 8.49 -42.35 -14.46
CA PRO A 397 8.04 -42.88 -13.16
C PRO A 397 7.85 -44.40 -13.21
N GLY A 398 8.42 -45.11 -12.24
CA GLY A 398 8.39 -46.58 -12.12
C GLY A 398 9.65 -47.29 -12.62
N ASP A 399 10.52 -46.62 -13.39
CA ASP A 399 11.73 -47.24 -13.92
C ASP A 399 12.81 -47.45 -12.86
N GLY A 400 13.43 -48.64 -12.88
CA GLY A 400 14.58 -48.98 -12.05
C GLY A 400 15.87 -48.40 -12.63
N VAL A 401 16.48 -47.45 -11.91
CA VAL A 401 17.67 -46.72 -12.36
C VAL A 401 18.77 -46.70 -11.31
N THR A 402 20.00 -46.66 -11.79
CA THR A 402 21.19 -46.29 -11.03
C THR A 402 21.64 -44.91 -11.51
N ILE A 403 21.73 -43.94 -10.60
CA ILE A 403 22.17 -42.57 -10.90
C ILE A 403 23.49 -42.33 -10.19
N SER A 404 24.56 -42.10 -10.95
CA SER A 404 25.89 -41.84 -10.40
C SER A 404 25.97 -40.45 -9.75
N LYS A 405 27.02 -40.23 -8.96
CA LYS A 405 27.31 -38.91 -8.36
C LYS A 405 27.35 -37.77 -9.39
N ASP A 406 27.84 -38.07 -10.60
CA ASP A 406 27.98 -37.10 -11.69
C ASP A 406 26.70 -36.95 -12.54
N GLY A 407 25.58 -37.54 -12.10
CA GLY A 407 24.27 -37.39 -12.75
C GLY A 407 24.07 -38.27 -13.98
N VAL A 408 24.85 -39.34 -14.15
CA VAL A 408 24.69 -40.28 -15.29
C VAL A 408 23.68 -41.36 -14.93
N LEU A 409 22.59 -41.47 -15.68
CA LEU A 409 21.55 -42.47 -15.49
C LEU A 409 21.83 -43.76 -16.26
N ARG A 410 21.68 -44.90 -15.58
CA ARG A 410 21.82 -46.25 -16.17
C ARG A 410 20.64 -47.13 -15.75
N PRO A 411 20.10 -47.99 -16.64
CA PRO A 411 19.09 -48.98 -16.25
C PRO A 411 19.69 -49.95 -15.21
N THR A 412 18.93 -50.23 -14.15
CA THR A 412 19.35 -51.25 -13.18
C THR A 412 19.23 -52.62 -13.85
N ARG A 413 20.37 -53.28 -14.14
CA ARG A 413 20.37 -54.63 -14.73
C ARG A 413 19.58 -55.59 -13.84
N GLN A 414 18.47 -56.15 -14.34
CA GLN A 414 17.87 -57.34 -13.73
C GLN A 414 18.91 -58.47 -13.76
N GLN A 415 19.35 -58.93 -12.58
CA GLN A 415 20.04 -60.22 -12.49
C GLN A 415 19.04 -61.32 -12.86
N GLY A 416 19.22 -61.91 -14.04
CA GLY A 416 18.47 -63.08 -14.46
C GLY A 416 18.70 -64.24 -13.49
N ARG A 417 17.63 -64.72 -12.85
CA ARG A 417 17.57 -66.05 -12.24
C ARG A 417 17.33 -67.08 -13.34
N THR A 418 18.39 -67.52 -14.02
CA THR A 418 18.41 -68.80 -14.74
C THR A 418 18.89 -69.88 -13.78
N GLY A 419 17.95 -70.52 -13.08
CA GLY A 419 18.18 -71.75 -12.32
C GLY A 419 17.44 -72.90 -12.98
N ALA A 420 18.09 -73.58 -13.92
CA ALA A 420 17.60 -74.84 -14.47
C ALA A 420 17.70 -75.93 -13.40
N HIS A 421 16.57 -76.35 -12.83
CA HIS A 421 16.50 -77.62 -12.11
C HIS A 421 16.12 -78.73 -13.11
N LYS A 422 17.12 -79.56 -13.44
CA LYS A 422 16.92 -80.88 -14.05
C LYS A 422 16.17 -81.76 -13.05
N HIS A 423 15.00 -82.25 -13.44
CA HIS A 423 14.38 -83.42 -12.84
C HIS A 423 15.09 -84.68 -13.34
N ARG A 424 15.39 -85.58 -12.39
CA ARG A 424 15.59 -87.01 -12.63
C ARG A 424 14.46 -87.75 -11.95
#